data_AF-A0A7C9NNC6-F1
#
_entry.id   AF-A0A7C9NNC6-F1
#
_cell.length_a   1.000
_cell.length_b   1.000
_cell.length_c   1.000
_cell.angle_alpha   90.00
_cell.angle_beta   90.00
_cell.angle_gamma   90.00
#
_symmetry.space_group_name_H-M   'P 1'
#
loop_
_entity.id
_entity.type
_entity.pdbx_description
1 polymer ?
#
loop_
_entity_poly.entity_id
_entity_poly.type
_entity_poly.pdbx_seq_one_letter_code
_entity_poly.pdbx_strand_id
1 'polypeptide(L)'
;MSRADMVADRYRMLLSEHEWLHAGFSWTIVRAGVSSSHSWLSRGALPDFRHLEPREPEGLDLVPIEIVFVVRSGEHLIAVQVERPSVDVKSHIRHLSGQGPSWSLTWNMYGDLRFLYAADREIRADSGADDFVLLAPEGLPRETREAIARLKSVAGMGSRAARAALMATFEKISGFRLDEEWLQSNQPAILLEKPLTQLPPCPSALETTDPDLYALLRTKPEASRIAVLSHVVDRLAEQFGFDWESLKEARRAVSRRDVLSGKTRQALTEETFRLGRDWRHAPGGTADEEALWSRWEAGIATRLAVRAAIEDPGNFEALYLAGNAMKSGWSSLRDILTSL
;
A
#
# COMPACT_ATOMS: atom_id res chain seq x y z
N MET A 1 37.00 9.54 -12.41
CA MET A 1 35.54 9.34 -12.25
C MET A 1 35.25 9.23 -10.76
N SER A 2 34.37 10.06 -10.20
CA SER A 2 34.08 9.99 -8.76
C SER A 2 33.26 8.75 -8.41
N ARG A 3 33.26 8.33 -7.14
CA ARG A 3 32.39 7.22 -6.67
C ARG A 3 30.91 7.52 -6.95
N ALA A 4 30.51 8.79 -6.88
CA ALA A 4 29.13 9.20 -7.16
C ALA A 4 28.77 9.05 -8.65
N ASP A 5 29.74 9.28 -9.54
CA ASP A 5 29.55 9.12 -11.00
C ASP A 5 29.43 7.64 -11.36
N MET A 6 30.27 6.78 -10.76
CA MET A 6 30.19 5.32 -10.95
C MET A 6 28.81 4.75 -10.55
N VAL A 7 28.26 5.21 -9.43
CA VAL A 7 26.94 4.77 -8.96
C VAL A 7 25.83 5.27 -9.90
N ALA A 8 25.91 6.52 -10.36
CA ALA A 8 24.95 7.05 -11.31
C ALA A 8 25.03 6.34 -12.68
N ASP A 9 26.24 6.01 -13.16
CA ASP A 9 26.41 5.25 -14.39
C ASP A 9 25.81 3.84 -14.29
N ARG A 10 25.96 3.17 -13.14
CA ARG A 10 25.29 1.88 -12.90
C ARG A 10 23.77 2.00 -13.02
N TYR A 11 23.16 2.99 -12.36
CA TYR A 11 21.71 3.19 -12.47
C TYR A 11 21.27 3.59 -13.89
N ARG A 12 22.13 4.30 -14.63
CA ARG A 12 21.88 4.61 -16.04
C ARG A 12 21.86 3.35 -16.91
N MET A 13 22.76 2.40 -16.65
CA MET A 13 22.74 1.07 -17.29
C MET A 13 21.47 0.31 -16.90
N LEU A 14 21.16 0.20 -15.60
CA LEU A 14 19.96 -0.48 -15.12
C LEU A 14 18.68 0.05 -15.76
N LEU A 15 18.51 1.38 -15.83
CA LEU A 15 17.37 2.03 -16.48
C LEU A 15 17.35 1.86 -18.01
N SER A 16 18.46 1.46 -18.62
CA SER A 16 18.55 1.17 -20.06
C SER A 16 18.25 -0.30 -20.34
N GLU A 17 18.57 -1.19 -19.40
CA GLU A 17 18.27 -2.64 -19.48
C GLU A 17 16.80 -2.93 -19.13
N HIS A 18 16.16 -2.09 -18.31
CA HIS A 18 14.79 -2.28 -17.84
C HIS A 18 13.88 -1.09 -18.18
N GLU A 19 13.25 -1.13 -19.36
CA GLU A 19 12.34 -0.07 -19.79
C GLU A 19 11.12 0.10 -18.85
N TRP A 20 10.66 -0.95 -18.18
CA TRP A 20 9.56 -0.88 -17.22
C TRP A 20 9.90 -0.02 -15.99
N LEU A 21 11.15 -0.07 -15.48
CA LEU A 21 11.62 0.84 -14.43
C LEU A 21 11.58 2.29 -14.90
N HIS A 22 11.80 2.52 -16.20
CA HIS A 22 11.71 3.84 -16.80
C HIS A 22 10.25 4.31 -16.95
N ALA A 23 9.30 3.39 -17.09
CA ALA A 23 7.87 3.69 -17.24
C ALA A 23 7.21 4.10 -15.92
N GLY A 24 7.62 3.53 -14.78
CA GLY A 24 7.04 3.92 -13.49
C GLY A 24 7.80 3.35 -12.30
N PHE A 25 7.99 4.17 -11.27
CA PHE A 25 8.77 3.80 -10.09
C PHE A 25 8.43 4.67 -8.89
N SER A 26 8.46 4.07 -7.71
CA SER A 26 8.48 4.75 -6.40
C SER A 26 9.52 4.10 -5.51
N TRP A 27 10.36 4.89 -4.87
CA TRP A 27 11.27 4.48 -3.81
C TRP A 27 11.11 5.44 -2.65
N THR A 28 10.58 4.91 -1.56
CA THR A 28 10.35 5.65 -0.32
C THR A 28 11.24 5.11 0.78
N ILE A 29 11.91 6.00 1.50
CA ILE A 29 12.79 5.70 2.63
C ILE A 29 12.16 6.32 3.87
N VAL A 30 11.96 5.53 4.92
CA VAL A 30 11.54 5.99 6.24
C VAL A 30 12.66 5.69 7.21
N ARG A 31 13.18 6.71 7.90
CA ARG A 31 14.05 6.49 9.04
C ARG A 31 13.16 6.13 10.23
N ALA A 32 12.98 4.85 10.46
CA ALA A 32 12.06 4.35 11.48
C ALA A 32 12.74 4.24 12.85
N GLY A 33 12.06 4.73 13.90
CA GLY A 33 12.34 4.32 15.27
C GLY A 33 12.14 2.80 15.44
N VAL A 34 12.75 2.23 16.49
CA VAL A 34 12.93 0.77 16.70
C VAL A 34 11.64 -0.08 16.69
N SER A 35 10.44 0.51 16.72
CA SER A 35 9.17 -0.24 16.67
C SER A 35 8.65 -0.44 15.25
N SER A 36 9.09 -1.54 14.64
CA SER A 36 8.60 -2.11 13.39
C SER A 36 7.12 -2.53 13.49
N SER A 37 6.20 -1.74 12.96
CA SER A 37 4.90 -2.25 12.54
C SER A 37 4.63 -1.79 11.13
N HIS A 38 4.56 -2.73 10.18
CA HIS A 38 4.23 -2.45 8.78
C HIS A 38 2.80 -1.88 8.59
N SER A 39 2.06 -1.70 9.70
CA SER A 39 0.73 -1.10 9.76
C SER A 39 0.68 0.31 9.16
N TRP A 40 1.80 1.05 9.17
CA TRP A 40 1.88 2.36 8.52
C TRP A 40 1.86 2.27 6.99
N LEU A 41 2.43 1.20 6.41
CA LEU A 41 2.41 0.97 4.95
C LEU A 41 1.00 0.60 4.51
N SER A 42 0.30 -0.17 5.33
CA SER A 42 -1.08 -0.59 5.08
C SER A 42 -2.13 0.39 5.59
N ARG A 43 -1.75 1.58 6.08
CA ARG A 43 -2.66 2.61 6.63
C ARG A 43 -3.66 2.07 7.66
N GLY A 44 -3.22 1.13 8.50
CA GLY A 44 -4.08 0.48 9.50
C GLY A 44 -4.85 -0.74 9.01
N ALA A 45 -4.84 -1.05 7.70
CA ALA A 45 -5.29 -2.37 7.24
C ALA A 45 -4.29 -3.45 7.69
N LEU A 46 -4.74 -4.69 7.84
CA LEU A 46 -3.84 -5.80 8.14
C LEU A 46 -3.03 -6.16 6.87
N PRO A 47 -1.70 -5.94 6.82
CA PRO A 47 -0.90 -6.18 5.61
C PRO A 47 -0.91 -7.68 5.25
N ASP A 48 -0.96 -7.99 3.95
CA ASP A 48 -0.71 -9.35 3.44
C ASP A 48 0.74 -9.41 2.94
N PHE A 49 1.55 -10.26 3.57
CA PHE A 49 2.97 -10.39 3.26
C PHE A 49 3.23 -11.56 2.34
N ARG A 50 3.99 -11.32 1.28
CA ARG A 50 4.47 -12.35 0.36
C ARG A 50 5.93 -12.19 0.06
N HIS A 51 6.52 -13.20 -0.55
CA HIS A 51 7.80 -13.07 -1.25
C HIS A 51 7.48 -13.13 -2.74
N LEU A 52 7.82 -12.07 -3.47
CA LEU A 52 7.49 -11.91 -4.89
C LEU A 52 8.70 -11.37 -5.64
N GLU A 53 8.82 -11.72 -6.91
CA GLU A 53 9.79 -11.11 -7.81
C GLU A 53 9.27 -9.74 -8.30
N PRO A 54 10.07 -8.67 -8.23
CA PRO A 54 9.68 -7.33 -8.68
C PRO A 54 9.25 -7.21 -10.15
N ARG A 55 9.76 -8.09 -11.01
CA ARG A 55 9.59 -8.03 -12.46
C ARG A 55 8.29 -8.67 -12.97
N GLU A 56 7.83 -9.72 -12.32
CA GLU A 56 6.68 -10.52 -12.76
C GLU A 56 5.83 -10.90 -11.54
N PRO A 57 5.02 -9.98 -11.02
CA PRO A 57 3.98 -10.36 -10.08
C PRO A 57 2.88 -11.12 -10.86
N GLU A 58 3.15 -12.39 -11.19
CA GLU A 58 2.28 -13.25 -12.01
C GLU A 58 0.80 -13.08 -11.64
N GLY A 59 -0.02 -12.64 -12.60
CA GLY A 59 -1.47 -12.55 -12.46
C GLY A 59 -2.00 -11.45 -11.53
N LEU A 60 -1.15 -10.57 -10.98
CA LEU A 60 -1.54 -9.44 -10.14
C LEU A 60 -1.79 -8.15 -10.94
N ASP A 61 -1.27 -8.03 -12.16
CA ASP A 61 -1.51 -6.88 -13.04
C ASP A 61 -2.99 -6.63 -13.35
N LEU A 62 -3.80 -7.67 -13.17
CA LEU A 62 -5.23 -7.75 -13.44
C LEU A 62 -6.10 -7.43 -12.21
N VAL A 63 -5.53 -7.18 -11.04
CA VAL A 63 -6.24 -6.81 -9.82
C VAL A 63 -5.73 -5.44 -9.36
N PRO A 64 -6.57 -4.52 -8.85
CA PRO A 64 -6.10 -3.20 -8.38
C PRO A 64 -5.40 -3.32 -7.01
N ILE A 65 -4.27 -4.01 -7.01
CA ILE A 65 -3.42 -4.20 -5.84
C ILE A 65 -2.17 -3.37 -6.05
N GLU A 66 -1.81 -2.59 -5.05
CA GLU A 66 -0.47 -2.00 -5.00
C GLU A 66 0.47 -2.99 -4.31
N ILE A 67 1.57 -3.30 -4.97
CA ILE A 67 2.64 -4.13 -4.41
C ILE A 67 3.72 -3.20 -3.89
N VAL A 68 4.05 -3.34 -2.61
CA VAL A 68 5.12 -2.58 -1.97
C VAL A 68 6.18 -3.54 -1.47
N PHE A 69 7.34 -3.53 -2.08
CA PHE A 69 8.49 -4.29 -1.62
C PHE A 69 9.13 -3.60 -0.43
N VAL A 70 9.35 -4.35 0.65
CA VAL A 70 9.83 -3.80 1.92
C VAL A 70 11.17 -4.41 2.28
N VAL A 71 12.16 -3.53 2.48
CA VAL A 71 13.52 -3.94 2.86
C VAL A 71 14.02 -3.06 4.01
N ARG A 72 14.79 -3.67 4.91
CA ARG A 72 15.47 -2.96 6.00
C ARG A 72 16.94 -2.81 5.67
N SER A 73 17.46 -1.59 5.80
CA SER A 73 18.88 -1.27 5.62
C SER A 73 19.33 -0.34 6.76
N GLY A 74 20.06 -0.88 7.74
CA GLY A 74 20.41 -0.14 8.95
C GLY A 74 19.18 0.39 9.70
N GLU A 75 19.12 1.70 9.92
CA GLU A 75 17.99 2.41 10.57
C GLU A 75 16.84 2.71 9.61
N HIS A 76 16.95 2.31 8.33
CA HIS A 76 15.99 2.66 7.30
C HIS A 76 15.07 1.49 6.99
N LEU A 77 13.78 1.80 6.91
CA LEU A 77 12.78 0.96 6.27
C LEU A 77 12.51 1.54 4.90
N ILE A 78 12.64 0.72 3.87
CA ILE A 78 12.56 1.13 2.48
C ILE A 78 11.37 0.43 1.85
N ALA A 79 10.57 1.21 1.14
CA ALA A 79 9.42 0.77 0.38
C ALA A 79 9.68 1.06 -1.11
N VAL A 80 9.68 0.03 -1.94
CA VAL A 80 9.83 0.15 -3.39
C VAL A 80 8.52 -0.28 -4.04
N GLN A 81 7.97 0.56 -4.91
CA GLN A 81 6.88 0.21 -5.80
C GLN A 81 7.37 0.35 -7.24
N VAL A 82 6.96 -0.60 -8.06
CA VAL A 82 7.38 -0.69 -9.44
C VAL A 82 6.16 -0.48 -10.34
N GLU A 83 6.36 0.11 -11.52
CA GLU A 83 5.40 0.32 -12.61
C GLU A 83 4.28 1.34 -12.36
N ARG A 84 3.69 1.39 -11.16
CA ARG A 84 2.53 2.24 -10.86
C ARG A 84 2.67 2.91 -9.50
N PRO A 85 3.47 3.99 -9.39
CA PRO A 85 3.55 4.74 -8.14
C PRO A 85 2.18 5.33 -7.79
N SER A 86 1.88 5.41 -6.49
CA SER A 86 0.63 6.03 -6.01
C SER A 86 0.48 7.48 -6.49
N VAL A 87 -0.76 7.89 -6.81
CA VAL A 87 -1.10 9.24 -7.27
C VAL A 87 -1.02 10.29 -6.15
N ASP A 88 -1.04 9.91 -4.87
CA ASP A 88 -0.94 10.83 -3.71
C ASP A 88 0.30 10.58 -2.83
N VAL A 89 1.47 10.64 -3.46
CA VAL A 89 2.79 10.50 -2.79
C VAL A 89 2.96 11.53 -1.66
N LYS A 90 2.39 12.74 -1.80
CA LYS A 90 2.53 13.83 -0.81
C LYS A 90 1.83 13.51 0.50
N SER A 91 0.57 13.09 0.46
CA SER A 91 -0.13 12.71 1.70
C SER A 91 0.50 11.48 2.33
N HIS A 92 0.96 10.52 1.51
CA HIS A 92 1.63 9.33 1.99
C HIS A 92 2.92 9.67 2.75
N ILE A 93 3.88 10.35 2.12
CA ILE A 93 5.17 10.68 2.77
C ILE A 93 4.97 11.58 4.01
N ARG A 94 3.97 12.47 3.98
CA ARG A 94 3.58 13.27 5.15
C ARG A 94 3.17 12.37 6.32
N HIS A 95 2.35 11.36 6.08
CA HIS A 95 1.98 10.39 7.11
C HIS A 95 3.19 9.64 7.66
N LEU A 96 4.05 9.11 6.77
CA LEU A 96 5.24 8.36 7.16
C LEU A 96 6.17 9.18 8.04
N SER A 97 6.26 10.47 7.74
CA SER A 97 7.12 11.39 8.46
C SER A 97 6.75 11.59 9.93
N GLY A 98 5.57 11.14 10.35
CA GLY A 98 5.20 11.10 11.77
C GLY A 98 5.94 10.04 12.59
N GLN A 99 6.60 9.07 11.95
CA GLN A 99 7.45 8.05 12.60
C GLN A 99 8.95 8.36 12.52
N GLY A 100 9.30 9.39 11.74
CA GLY A 100 10.68 9.83 11.52
C GLY A 100 10.86 10.38 10.10
N PRO A 101 11.99 11.07 9.83
CA PRO A 101 12.24 11.68 8.54
C PRO A 101 12.06 10.70 7.38
N SER A 102 11.38 11.14 6.33
CA SER A 102 11.01 10.31 5.18
C SER A 102 11.39 10.99 3.86
N TRP A 103 11.87 10.19 2.91
CA TRP A 103 12.22 10.60 1.55
C TRP A 103 11.41 9.78 0.55
N SER A 104 10.97 10.39 -0.55
CA SER A 104 10.32 9.65 -1.63
C SER A 104 10.81 10.15 -2.98
N LEU A 105 11.08 9.20 -3.85
CA LEU A 105 11.48 9.38 -5.24
C LEU A 105 10.45 8.67 -6.10
N THR A 106 9.77 9.42 -6.97
CA THR A 106 8.71 8.86 -7.82
C THR A 106 8.84 9.36 -9.24
N TRP A 107 8.49 8.52 -10.21
CA TRP A 107 8.21 8.94 -11.58
C TRP A 107 7.20 8.04 -12.26
N ASN A 108 6.50 8.59 -13.24
CA ASN A 108 5.55 7.87 -14.09
C ASN A 108 5.89 8.01 -15.57
N MET A 109 5.08 7.37 -16.41
CA MET A 109 5.26 7.33 -17.86
C MET A 109 5.06 8.69 -18.53
N TYR A 110 4.40 9.63 -17.84
CA TYR A 110 4.21 11.01 -18.28
C TYR A 110 5.41 11.91 -17.98
N GLY A 111 6.46 11.36 -17.33
CA GLY A 111 7.69 12.09 -17.07
C GLY A 111 7.71 12.85 -15.74
N ASP A 112 6.71 12.66 -14.87
CA ASP A 112 6.60 13.35 -13.58
C ASP A 112 7.67 12.90 -12.58
N LEU A 113 8.90 13.37 -12.73
CA LEU A 113 9.99 13.06 -11.80
C LEU A 113 9.87 13.92 -10.54
N ARG A 114 9.54 13.30 -9.41
CA ARG A 114 9.35 14.01 -8.14
C ARG A 114 10.21 13.45 -7.02
N PHE A 115 10.89 14.34 -6.32
CA PHE A 115 11.57 14.12 -5.05
C PHE A 115 10.80 14.83 -3.94
N LEU A 116 10.52 14.12 -2.86
CA LEU A 116 9.87 14.65 -1.65
C LEU A 116 10.70 14.33 -0.43
N TYR A 117 10.72 15.27 0.53
CA TYR A 117 11.21 15.05 1.88
C TYR A 117 10.21 15.60 2.88
N ALA A 118 9.90 14.80 3.90
CA ALA A 118 8.96 15.15 4.95
C ALA A 118 9.52 14.80 6.34
N ALA A 119 9.21 15.64 7.31
CA ALA A 119 9.52 15.47 8.72
C ALA A 119 8.38 16.04 9.56
N ASP A 120 8.00 15.36 10.64
CA ASP A 120 6.98 15.81 11.60
C ASP A 120 5.62 16.10 10.96
N ARG A 121 5.22 15.28 9.98
CA ARG A 121 3.99 15.46 9.19
C ARG A 121 3.96 16.75 8.38
N GLU A 122 5.12 17.32 8.06
CA GLU A 122 5.24 18.47 7.17
C GLU A 122 6.12 18.14 5.97
N ILE A 123 5.70 18.59 4.77
CA ILE A 123 6.54 18.52 3.58
C ILE A 123 7.57 19.63 3.70
N ARG A 124 8.84 19.23 3.85
CA ARG A 124 9.97 20.15 4.04
C ARG A 124 10.68 20.45 2.72
N ALA A 125 10.65 19.52 1.76
CA ALA A 125 11.09 19.76 0.40
C ALA A 125 10.24 19.00 -0.62
N ASP A 126 10.07 19.63 -1.77
CA ASP A 126 9.36 19.12 -2.94
C ASP A 126 10.06 19.65 -4.18
N SER A 127 10.43 18.78 -5.11
CA SER A 127 10.99 19.22 -6.39
C SER A 127 9.94 19.79 -7.33
N GLY A 128 8.65 19.62 -7.07
CA GLY A 128 7.61 19.88 -8.07
C GLY A 128 7.72 18.92 -9.27
N ALA A 129 6.86 19.12 -10.27
CA ALA A 129 6.94 18.41 -11.55
C ALA A 129 7.88 19.11 -12.54
N ASP A 130 7.90 20.45 -12.53
CA ASP A 130 8.47 21.21 -13.67
C ASP A 130 9.75 22.02 -13.38
N ASP A 131 10.18 22.31 -12.14
CA ASP A 131 11.29 23.26 -11.94
C ASP A 131 12.21 23.05 -10.72
N PHE A 132 12.13 21.90 -10.01
CA PHE A 132 13.00 21.59 -8.86
C PHE A 132 13.09 22.74 -7.82
N VAL A 133 12.01 23.51 -7.64
CA VAL A 133 11.98 24.70 -6.78
C VAL A 133 11.79 24.26 -5.33
N LEU A 134 12.80 24.53 -4.50
CA LEU A 134 12.73 24.24 -3.08
C LEU A 134 12.05 25.36 -2.31
N LEU A 135 11.05 25.00 -1.52
CA LEU A 135 10.62 25.80 -0.39
C LEU A 135 11.59 25.51 0.78
N ALA A 136 12.24 26.55 1.31
CA ALA A 136 13.06 26.52 2.55
C ALA A 136 14.23 25.48 2.63
N PRO A 137 15.28 25.59 1.79
CA PRO A 137 16.40 24.65 1.73
C PRO A 137 17.28 24.57 3.01
N GLU A 138 17.18 25.56 3.90
CA GLU A 138 18.02 25.65 5.10
C GLU A 138 17.59 24.67 6.19
N GLY A 139 16.30 24.32 6.27
CA GLY A 139 15.76 23.33 7.21
C GLY A 139 15.97 21.87 6.79
N LEU A 140 16.62 21.62 5.65
CA LEU A 140 16.86 20.29 5.13
C LEU A 140 18.15 19.68 5.70
N PRO A 141 18.16 18.35 5.98
CA PRO A 141 19.40 17.62 6.24
C PRO A 141 20.41 17.86 5.11
N ARG A 142 21.70 17.95 5.45
CA ARG A 142 22.77 18.24 4.49
C ARG A 142 22.74 17.29 3.30
N GLU A 143 22.53 16.00 3.56
CA GLU A 143 22.47 14.94 2.56
C GLU A 143 21.30 15.17 1.57
N THR A 144 20.18 15.70 2.06
CA THR A 144 19.01 16.06 1.24
C THR A 144 19.29 17.29 0.38
N ARG A 145 19.97 18.30 0.96
CA ARG A 145 20.40 19.48 0.21
C ARG A 145 21.38 19.13 -0.91
N GLU A 146 22.33 18.25 -0.64
CA GLU A 146 23.27 17.71 -1.65
C GLU A 146 22.52 16.97 -2.77
N ALA A 147 21.52 16.15 -2.42
CA ALA A 147 20.68 15.45 -3.38
C ALA A 147 20.00 16.40 -4.37
N ILE A 148 19.38 17.45 -3.85
CA ILE A 148 18.65 18.42 -4.67
C ILE A 148 19.59 19.31 -5.48
N ALA A 149 20.74 19.70 -4.92
CA ALA A 149 21.75 20.42 -5.68
C ALA A 149 22.26 19.59 -6.87
N ARG A 150 22.49 18.28 -6.64
CA ARG A 150 22.88 17.36 -7.70
C ARG A 150 21.79 17.24 -8.77
N LEU A 151 20.53 17.07 -8.36
CA LEU A 151 19.37 17.07 -9.25
C LEU A 151 19.36 18.25 -10.22
N LYS A 152 19.49 19.48 -9.70
CA LYS A 152 19.50 20.69 -10.53
C LYS A 152 20.65 20.68 -11.53
N SER A 153 21.81 20.16 -11.16
CA SER A 153 22.97 20.08 -12.04
C SER A 153 22.82 19.05 -13.18
N VAL A 154 22.00 18.01 -12.99
CA VAL A 154 21.81 16.92 -13.98
C VAL A 154 20.46 16.98 -14.71
N ALA A 155 19.50 17.79 -14.25
CA ALA A 155 18.18 17.93 -14.87
C ALA A 155 18.28 18.34 -16.35
N GLY A 156 19.29 19.14 -16.71
CA GLY A 156 19.58 19.52 -18.10
C GLY A 156 20.23 18.43 -18.96
N MET A 157 20.56 17.25 -18.41
CA MET A 157 21.24 16.15 -19.11
C MET A 157 20.29 15.06 -19.63
N GLY A 158 18.97 15.28 -19.52
CA GLY A 158 17.92 14.34 -19.94
C GLY A 158 17.36 13.49 -18.79
N SER A 159 16.14 13.00 -18.98
CA SER A 159 15.34 12.34 -17.93
C SER A 159 16.03 11.11 -17.32
N ARG A 160 16.71 10.29 -18.12
CA ARG A 160 17.41 9.09 -17.64
C ARG A 160 18.61 9.41 -16.75
N ALA A 161 19.40 10.43 -17.11
CA ALA A 161 20.54 10.86 -16.29
C ALA A 161 20.08 11.43 -14.95
N ALA A 162 19.00 12.22 -14.95
CA ALA A 162 18.40 12.75 -13.73
C ALA A 162 17.88 11.64 -12.81
N ARG A 163 17.14 10.65 -13.36
CA ARG A 163 16.65 9.48 -12.62
C ARG A 163 17.80 8.67 -12.02
N ALA A 164 18.84 8.39 -12.79
CA ALA A 164 20.00 7.64 -12.33
C ALA A 164 20.76 8.35 -11.18
N ALA A 165 20.92 9.67 -11.26
CA ALA A 165 21.54 10.46 -10.20
C ALA A 165 20.71 10.49 -8.90
N LEU A 166 19.38 10.46 -9.01
CA LEU A 166 18.48 10.35 -7.86
C LEU A 166 18.58 8.99 -7.18
N MET A 167 18.51 7.91 -7.95
CA MET A 167 18.68 6.56 -7.42
C MET A 167 20.03 6.41 -6.71
N ALA A 168 21.10 6.96 -7.30
CA ALA A 168 22.42 7.02 -6.67
C ALA A 168 22.41 7.76 -5.32
N THR A 169 21.57 8.79 -5.21
CA THR A 169 21.41 9.53 -3.96
C THR A 169 20.59 8.76 -2.93
N PHE A 170 19.53 8.07 -3.35
CA PHE A 170 18.73 7.21 -2.47
C PHE A 170 19.55 6.04 -1.92
N GLU A 171 20.43 5.45 -2.72
CA GLU A 171 21.40 4.46 -2.24
C GLU A 171 22.35 5.07 -1.21
N LYS A 172 22.86 6.29 -1.44
CA LYS A 172 23.73 6.97 -0.45
C LYS A 172 22.99 7.25 0.86
N ILE A 173 21.73 7.69 0.81
CA ILE A 173 20.92 8.03 1.98
C ILE A 173 20.56 6.78 2.78
N SER A 174 20.07 5.74 2.11
CA SER A 174 19.52 4.54 2.77
C SER A 174 20.54 3.42 3.01
N GLY A 175 21.69 3.47 2.33
CA GLY A 175 22.63 2.36 2.23
C GLY A 175 22.10 1.16 1.42
N PHE A 176 20.87 1.23 0.88
CA PHE A 176 20.26 0.17 0.11
C PHE A 176 20.55 0.34 -1.39
N ARG A 177 21.02 -0.73 -2.00
CA ARG A 177 21.29 -0.80 -3.42
C ARG A 177 20.14 -1.52 -4.11
N LEU A 178 19.59 -0.88 -5.15
CA LEU A 178 18.69 -1.53 -6.10
C LEU A 178 19.53 -1.97 -7.32
N ASP A 179 19.71 -3.26 -7.51
CA ASP A 179 20.47 -3.85 -8.62
C ASP A 179 19.74 -5.03 -9.26
N GLU A 180 20.35 -5.58 -10.31
CA GLU A 180 19.77 -6.68 -11.10
C GLU A 180 19.40 -7.89 -10.23
N GLU A 181 20.31 -8.27 -9.33
CA GLU A 181 20.11 -9.40 -8.43
C GLU A 181 18.88 -9.20 -7.56
N TRP A 182 18.69 -8.00 -7.02
CA TRP A 182 17.50 -7.67 -6.24
C TRP A 182 16.21 -7.76 -7.07
N LEU A 183 16.23 -7.25 -8.31
CA LEU A 183 15.06 -7.24 -9.21
C LEU A 183 14.67 -8.64 -9.72
N GLN A 184 15.62 -9.58 -9.75
CA GLN A 184 15.42 -10.97 -10.20
C GLN A 184 15.24 -11.96 -9.05
N SER A 185 15.14 -11.48 -7.81
CA SER A 185 15.00 -12.32 -6.62
C SER A 185 13.65 -12.12 -5.95
N ASN A 186 13.21 -13.15 -5.21
CA ASN A 186 12.02 -13.06 -4.38
C ASN A 186 12.24 -12.11 -3.20
N GLN A 187 11.51 -10.99 -3.19
CA GLN A 187 11.58 -9.94 -2.19
C GLN A 187 10.37 -9.95 -1.26
N PRO A 188 10.53 -9.64 0.03
CA PRO A 188 9.39 -9.39 0.91
C PRO A 188 8.54 -8.24 0.35
N ALA A 189 7.25 -8.51 0.18
CA ALA A 189 6.29 -7.60 -0.41
C ALA A 189 5.02 -7.54 0.44
N ILE A 190 4.41 -6.36 0.50
CA ILE A 190 3.09 -6.12 1.06
C ILE A 190 2.13 -5.92 -0.11
N LEU A 191 1.02 -6.66 -0.09
CA LEU A 191 -0.09 -6.46 -1.01
C LEU A 191 -1.14 -5.53 -0.37
N LEU A 192 -1.42 -4.42 -1.05
CA LEU A 192 -2.38 -3.40 -0.62
C LEU A 192 -3.58 -3.39 -1.58
N GLU A 193 -4.77 -3.74 -1.09
CA GLU A 193 -5.96 -4.00 -1.93
C GLU A 193 -6.80 -2.75 -2.26
N LYS A 194 -6.28 -1.54 -2.05
CA LYS A 194 -6.84 -0.28 -2.56
C LYS A 194 -5.69 0.66 -2.89
N PRO A 195 -5.80 1.48 -3.95
CA PRO A 195 -4.74 2.44 -4.25
C PRO A 195 -4.59 3.41 -3.07
N LEU A 196 -3.35 3.76 -2.73
CA LEU A 196 -2.97 4.70 -1.66
C LEU A 196 -3.46 6.16 -1.93
N THR A 197 -4.46 6.36 -2.77
CA THR A 197 -4.75 7.61 -3.48
C THR A 197 -5.85 8.46 -2.88
N GLN A 198 -6.50 8.05 -1.78
CA GLN A 198 -7.49 8.90 -1.10
C GLN A 198 -6.95 9.43 0.24
N LEU A 199 -6.97 10.76 0.32
CA LEU A 199 -6.66 11.73 1.39
C LEU A 199 -6.92 11.27 2.84
N PRO A 200 -6.46 12.07 3.83
CA PRO A 200 -5.28 11.82 4.70
C PRO A 200 -5.43 10.50 5.51
N PRO A 201 -4.46 10.05 6.33
CA PRO A 201 -4.59 8.79 7.07
C PRO A 201 -5.73 8.93 8.10
N CYS A 202 -6.96 8.60 7.70
CA CYS A 202 -8.03 8.48 8.66
C CYS A 202 -7.73 7.24 9.52
N PRO A 203 -7.84 7.35 10.85
CA PRO A 203 -7.91 6.18 11.70
C PRO A 203 -9.12 5.34 11.27
N SER A 204 -8.92 4.32 10.42
CA SER A 204 -9.99 3.56 9.72
C SER A 204 -10.91 4.41 8.81
N ALA A 205 -11.23 3.91 7.62
CA ALA A 205 -12.22 4.56 6.76
C ALA A 205 -13.60 4.64 7.45
N LEU A 206 -13.91 3.65 8.29
CA LEU A 206 -15.17 3.59 9.03
C LEU A 206 -15.32 4.76 10.02
N GLU A 207 -14.26 5.19 10.71
CA GLU A 207 -14.34 6.32 11.65
C GLU A 207 -14.77 7.61 10.92
N THR A 208 -14.46 7.72 9.63
CA THR A 208 -14.84 8.88 8.82
C THR A 208 -16.25 8.74 8.25
N THR A 209 -16.59 7.56 7.73
CA THR A 209 -17.88 7.36 7.04
C THR A 209 -19.03 7.05 7.99
N ASP A 210 -18.76 6.48 9.16
CA ASP A 210 -19.73 6.11 10.19
C ASP A 210 -19.09 6.21 11.60
N PRO A 211 -18.77 7.45 12.05
CA PRO A 211 -18.11 7.68 13.32
C PRO A 211 -18.88 7.12 14.51
N ASP A 212 -20.22 7.14 14.45
CA ASP A 212 -21.09 6.64 15.51
C ASP A 212 -20.95 5.12 15.68
N LEU A 213 -20.99 4.37 14.57
CA LEU A 213 -20.79 2.92 14.62
C LEU A 213 -19.37 2.58 15.08
N TYR A 214 -18.37 3.30 14.57
CA TYR A 214 -16.99 3.11 14.97
C TYR A 214 -16.80 3.32 16.48
N ALA A 215 -17.27 4.46 17.00
CA ALA A 215 -17.19 4.79 18.43
C ALA A 215 -17.93 3.75 19.28
N LEU A 216 -19.13 3.33 18.88
CA LEU A 216 -19.89 2.29 19.57
C LEU A 216 -19.09 0.99 19.66
N LEU A 217 -18.59 0.47 18.53
CA LEU A 217 -17.87 -0.81 18.49
C LEU A 217 -16.56 -0.78 19.27
N ARG A 218 -15.89 0.38 19.35
CA ARG A 218 -14.68 0.55 20.18
C ARG A 218 -14.97 0.38 21.67
N THR A 219 -16.18 0.69 22.14
CA THR A 219 -16.56 0.50 23.55
C THR A 219 -17.02 -0.92 23.89
N LYS A 220 -17.36 -1.73 22.89
CA LYS A 220 -17.85 -3.11 23.07
C LYS A 220 -16.73 -4.04 23.54
N PRO A 221 -17.03 -5.08 24.34
CA PRO A 221 -16.07 -6.14 24.67
C PRO A 221 -15.52 -6.83 23.42
N GLU A 222 -14.32 -7.40 23.50
CA GLU A 222 -13.69 -8.13 22.38
C GLU A 222 -14.60 -9.21 21.79
N ALA A 223 -15.30 -9.97 22.64
CA ALA A 223 -16.22 -11.02 22.19
C ALA A 223 -17.35 -10.47 21.30
N SER A 224 -17.92 -9.31 21.63
CA SER A 224 -18.93 -8.64 20.79
C SER A 224 -18.32 -8.15 19.48
N ARG A 225 -17.08 -7.62 19.49
CA ARG A 225 -16.40 -7.20 18.25
C ARG A 225 -16.15 -8.39 17.31
N ILE A 226 -15.70 -9.52 17.85
CA ILE A 226 -15.54 -10.77 17.09
C ILE A 226 -16.90 -11.24 16.54
N ALA A 227 -17.98 -11.17 17.33
CA ALA A 227 -19.32 -11.53 16.89
C ALA A 227 -19.81 -10.65 15.74
N VAL A 228 -19.59 -9.33 15.83
CA VAL A 228 -19.89 -8.35 14.75
C VAL A 228 -19.14 -8.70 13.48
N LEU A 229 -17.83 -8.91 13.55
CA LEU A 229 -17.01 -9.28 12.38
C LEU A 229 -17.44 -10.62 11.78
N SER A 230 -17.76 -11.62 12.62
CA SER A 230 -18.27 -12.92 12.17
C SER A 230 -19.63 -12.80 11.50
N HIS A 231 -20.51 -11.94 12.02
CA HIS A 231 -21.83 -11.70 11.43
C HIS A 231 -21.72 -11.04 10.05
N VAL A 232 -20.78 -10.09 9.88
CA VAL A 232 -20.50 -9.49 8.56
C VAL A 232 -20.00 -10.53 7.57
N VAL A 233 -19.07 -11.41 7.98
CA VAL A 233 -18.61 -12.52 7.14
C VAL A 233 -19.77 -13.38 6.67
N ASP A 234 -20.64 -13.79 7.59
CA ASP A 234 -21.78 -14.65 7.28
C ASP A 234 -22.76 -13.97 6.32
N ARG A 235 -23.05 -12.68 6.55
CA ARG A 235 -23.98 -11.93 5.73
C ARG A 235 -23.46 -11.70 4.32
N LEU A 236 -22.18 -11.36 4.17
CA LEU A 236 -21.56 -11.19 2.86
C LEU A 236 -21.46 -12.53 2.11
N ALA A 237 -21.09 -13.60 2.79
CA ALA A 237 -21.02 -14.93 2.18
C ALA A 237 -22.38 -15.41 1.67
N GLU A 238 -23.45 -15.17 2.44
CA GLU A 238 -24.82 -15.49 2.02
C GLU A 238 -25.26 -14.63 0.81
N GLN A 239 -25.14 -13.30 0.92
CA GLN A 239 -25.64 -12.38 -0.10
C GLN A 239 -24.90 -12.51 -1.43
N PHE A 240 -23.59 -12.74 -1.40
CA PHE A 240 -22.76 -12.87 -2.61
C PHE A 240 -22.46 -14.33 -2.97
N GLY A 241 -23.00 -15.31 -2.24
CA GLY A 241 -22.82 -16.74 -2.56
C GLY A 241 -21.35 -17.18 -2.52
N PHE A 242 -20.62 -16.83 -1.45
CA PHE A 242 -19.26 -17.31 -1.24
C PHE A 242 -19.28 -18.69 -0.56
N ASP A 243 -18.99 -19.74 -1.33
CA ASP A 243 -18.89 -21.12 -0.84
C ASP A 243 -17.45 -21.63 -0.84
N TRP A 244 -16.50 -20.80 -0.43
CA TRP A 244 -15.08 -21.16 -0.44
C TRP A 244 -14.73 -22.09 0.73
N GLU A 245 -14.03 -23.18 0.46
CA GLU A 245 -13.56 -24.07 1.54
C GLU A 245 -12.62 -23.33 2.50
N SER A 246 -11.78 -22.42 1.96
CA SER A 246 -10.92 -21.55 2.75
C SER A 246 -11.72 -20.62 3.69
N LEU A 247 -12.91 -20.17 3.29
CA LEU A 247 -13.79 -19.38 4.14
C LEU A 247 -14.41 -20.22 5.25
N LYS A 248 -14.83 -21.45 4.95
CA LYS A 248 -15.35 -22.40 5.96
C LYS A 248 -14.27 -22.73 7.00
N GLU A 249 -13.05 -23.00 6.57
CA GLU A 249 -11.89 -23.20 7.46
C GLU A 249 -11.63 -21.98 8.32
N ALA A 250 -11.64 -20.78 7.72
CA ALA A 250 -11.37 -19.56 8.45
C ALA A 250 -12.45 -19.23 9.49
N ARG A 251 -13.73 -19.46 9.18
CA ARG A 251 -14.83 -19.34 10.15
C ARG A 251 -14.65 -20.31 11.33
N ARG A 252 -14.18 -21.53 11.08
CA ARG A 252 -13.84 -22.48 12.16
C ARG A 252 -12.69 -21.96 13.03
N ALA A 253 -11.68 -21.35 12.44
CA ALA A 253 -10.56 -20.76 13.17
C ALA A 253 -11.03 -19.59 14.07
N VAL A 254 -11.86 -18.68 13.55
CA VAL A 254 -12.48 -17.59 14.33
C VAL A 254 -13.26 -18.14 15.53
N SER A 255 -14.16 -19.12 15.29
CA SER A 255 -14.98 -19.72 16.36
C SER A 255 -14.16 -20.43 17.43
N ARG A 256 -13.00 -20.99 17.07
CA ARG A 256 -12.08 -21.66 18.00
C ARG A 256 -11.08 -20.70 18.65
N ARG A 257 -11.05 -19.44 18.22
CA ARG A 257 -10.00 -18.46 18.56
C ARG A 257 -8.59 -18.99 18.26
N ASP A 258 -8.45 -19.62 17.09
CA ASP A 258 -7.20 -20.21 16.62
C ASP A 258 -6.54 -19.33 15.55
N VAL A 259 -5.26 -19.59 15.28
CA VAL A 259 -4.50 -18.89 14.25
C VAL A 259 -4.95 -19.36 12.87
N LEU A 260 -5.15 -18.40 11.95
CA LEU A 260 -5.42 -18.73 10.55
C LEU A 260 -4.17 -19.32 9.90
N SER A 261 -4.29 -20.53 9.35
CA SER A 261 -3.15 -21.17 8.67
C SER A 261 -2.69 -20.33 7.48
N GLY A 262 -1.38 -20.35 7.19
CA GLY A 262 -0.82 -19.64 6.03
C GLY A 262 -1.47 -20.07 4.71
N LYS A 263 -1.79 -21.36 4.57
CA LYS A 263 -2.49 -21.92 3.40
C LYS A 263 -3.90 -21.37 3.27
N THR A 264 -4.68 -21.34 4.35
CA THR A 264 -6.06 -20.81 4.35
C THR A 264 -6.05 -19.30 4.05
N ARG A 265 -5.09 -18.55 4.63
CA ARG A 265 -4.90 -17.12 4.35
C ARG A 265 -4.60 -16.89 2.87
N GLN A 266 -3.65 -17.64 2.31
CA GLN A 266 -3.30 -17.56 0.89
C GLN A 266 -4.51 -17.84 -0.01
N ALA A 267 -5.25 -18.93 0.26
CA ALA A 267 -6.42 -19.32 -0.51
C ALA A 267 -7.52 -18.24 -0.47
N LEU A 268 -7.80 -17.63 0.69
CA LEU A 268 -8.76 -16.51 0.77
C LEU A 268 -8.33 -15.31 -0.08
N THR A 269 -7.04 -14.98 -0.06
CA THR A 269 -6.50 -13.90 -0.91
C THR A 269 -6.66 -14.26 -2.39
N GLU A 270 -6.34 -15.49 -2.81
CA GLU A 270 -6.48 -15.93 -4.20
C GLU A 270 -7.93 -15.92 -4.70
N GLU A 271 -8.89 -16.34 -3.85
CA GLU A 271 -10.33 -16.25 -4.14
C GLU A 271 -10.76 -14.79 -4.37
N THR A 272 -10.27 -13.88 -3.52
CA THR A 272 -10.54 -12.44 -3.64
C THR A 272 -9.92 -11.86 -4.92
N PHE A 273 -8.70 -12.29 -5.29
CA PHE A 273 -8.05 -11.87 -6.53
C PHE A 273 -8.78 -12.37 -7.76
N ARG A 274 -9.33 -13.58 -7.73
CA ARG A 274 -10.18 -14.08 -8.81
C ARG A 274 -11.37 -13.16 -9.03
N LEU A 275 -12.08 -12.76 -7.97
CA LEU A 275 -13.20 -11.81 -8.09
C LEU A 275 -12.79 -10.48 -8.71
N GLY A 276 -11.62 -9.95 -8.32
CA GLY A 276 -11.09 -8.70 -8.88
C GLY A 276 -10.74 -8.84 -10.37
N ARG A 277 -10.21 -10.00 -10.79
CA ARG A 277 -10.01 -10.30 -12.22
C ARG A 277 -11.34 -10.36 -12.96
N ASP A 278 -12.35 -11.04 -12.43
CA ASP A 278 -13.65 -11.15 -13.07
C ASP A 278 -14.25 -9.76 -13.33
N TRP A 279 -14.21 -8.87 -12.33
CA TRP A 279 -14.63 -7.48 -12.48
C TRP A 279 -13.85 -6.74 -13.57
N ARG A 280 -12.51 -6.83 -13.58
CA ARG A 280 -11.69 -6.07 -14.53
C ARG A 280 -11.88 -6.51 -15.99
N HIS A 281 -12.26 -7.76 -16.23
CA HIS A 281 -12.58 -8.26 -17.57
C HIS A 281 -14.03 -7.96 -17.99
N ALA A 282 -14.84 -7.39 -17.10
CA ALA A 282 -16.20 -6.98 -17.45
C ALA A 282 -16.18 -5.80 -18.43
N PRO A 283 -17.15 -5.74 -19.36
CA PRO A 283 -17.31 -4.57 -20.22
C PRO A 283 -17.66 -3.34 -19.38
N GLY A 284 -16.87 -2.28 -19.55
CA GLY A 284 -16.99 -1.05 -18.76
C GLY A 284 -18.33 -0.32 -18.94
N GLY A 285 -18.80 0.34 -17.87
CA GLY A 285 -20.03 1.12 -17.81
C GLY A 285 -21.31 0.28 -17.74
N THR A 286 -21.23 -1.00 -17.40
CA THR A 286 -22.38 -1.92 -17.40
C THR A 286 -22.86 -2.24 -15.99
N ALA A 287 -24.14 -2.63 -15.85
CA ALA A 287 -24.67 -3.12 -14.58
C ALA A 287 -23.95 -4.39 -14.09
N ASP A 288 -23.46 -5.22 -15.02
CA ASP A 288 -22.67 -6.41 -14.72
C ASP A 288 -21.31 -6.03 -14.11
N GLU A 289 -20.66 -4.99 -14.62
CA GLU A 289 -19.43 -4.46 -14.02
C GLU A 289 -19.67 -3.99 -12.57
N GLU A 290 -20.74 -3.24 -12.33
CA GLU A 290 -21.07 -2.75 -10.99
C GLU A 290 -21.38 -3.90 -10.00
N ALA A 291 -22.05 -4.95 -10.46
CA ALA A 291 -22.31 -6.16 -9.68
C ALA A 291 -21.01 -6.93 -9.35
N LEU A 292 -20.12 -7.08 -10.34
CA LEU A 292 -18.82 -7.73 -10.16
C LEU A 292 -17.90 -6.92 -9.24
N TRP A 293 -17.91 -5.61 -9.35
CA TRP A 293 -17.20 -4.71 -8.43
C TRP A 293 -17.69 -4.87 -6.99
N SER A 294 -19.02 -4.87 -6.80
CA SER A 294 -19.63 -5.04 -5.47
C SER A 294 -19.30 -6.43 -4.88
N ARG A 295 -19.29 -7.47 -5.72
CA ARG A 295 -18.87 -8.82 -5.34
C ARG A 295 -17.40 -8.88 -4.94
N TRP A 296 -16.51 -8.19 -5.66
CA TRP A 296 -15.10 -8.12 -5.32
C TRP A 296 -14.86 -7.37 -4.00
N GLU A 297 -15.51 -6.22 -3.77
CA GLU A 297 -15.43 -5.52 -2.48
C GLU A 297 -15.97 -6.36 -1.32
N ALA A 298 -17.05 -7.12 -1.51
CA ALA A 298 -17.55 -8.07 -0.52
C ALA A 298 -16.53 -9.18 -0.20
N GLY A 299 -15.79 -9.65 -1.20
CA GLY A 299 -14.70 -10.61 -1.00
C GLY A 299 -13.57 -10.04 -0.14
N ILE A 300 -13.15 -8.80 -0.41
CA ILE A 300 -12.15 -8.09 0.41
C ILE A 300 -12.67 -7.92 1.84
N ALA A 301 -13.89 -7.41 2.00
CA ALA A 301 -14.53 -7.21 3.30
C ALA A 301 -14.57 -8.52 4.11
N THR A 302 -14.95 -9.62 3.48
CA THR A 302 -14.99 -10.96 4.10
C THR A 302 -13.61 -11.37 4.61
N ARG A 303 -12.58 -11.26 3.76
CA ARG A 303 -11.20 -11.63 4.10
C ARG A 303 -10.65 -10.76 5.25
N LEU A 304 -10.88 -9.45 5.20
CA LEU A 304 -10.45 -8.53 6.26
C LEU A 304 -11.19 -8.77 7.57
N ALA A 305 -12.50 -9.04 7.54
CA ALA A 305 -13.28 -9.31 8.75
C ALA A 305 -12.82 -10.58 9.47
N VAL A 306 -12.56 -11.65 8.72
CA VAL A 306 -11.96 -12.89 9.25
C VAL A 306 -10.63 -12.61 9.93
N ARG A 307 -9.74 -11.86 9.26
CA ARG A 307 -8.42 -11.55 9.80
C ARG A 307 -8.50 -10.67 11.03
N ALA A 308 -9.32 -9.63 11.00
CA ALA A 308 -9.56 -8.76 12.16
C ALA A 308 -10.10 -9.58 13.34
N ALA A 309 -11.04 -10.50 13.13
CA ALA A 309 -11.59 -11.32 14.20
C ALA A 309 -10.55 -12.21 14.92
N ILE A 310 -9.45 -12.55 14.24
CA ILE A 310 -8.36 -13.39 14.78
C ILE A 310 -7.19 -12.54 15.30
N GLU A 311 -6.75 -11.55 14.52
CA GLU A 311 -5.48 -10.83 14.71
C GLU A 311 -5.67 -9.50 15.45
N ASP A 312 -6.75 -8.77 15.17
CA ASP A 312 -7.04 -7.47 15.77
C ASP A 312 -8.55 -7.16 15.72
N PRO A 313 -9.34 -7.61 16.71
CA PRO A 313 -10.79 -7.39 16.73
C PRO A 313 -11.18 -5.91 16.87
N GLY A 314 -10.22 -4.99 17.03
CA GLY A 314 -10.46 -3.55 17.01
C GLY A 314 -10.38 -2.92 15.61
N ASN A 315 -10.00 -3.69 14.59
CA ASN A 315 -9.90 -3.24 13.22
C ASN A 315 -11.24 -3.43 12.47
N PHE A 316 -11.90 -2.31 12.15
CA PHE A 316 -13.23 -2.31 11.54
C PHE A 316 -13.25 -1.93 10.06
N GLU A 317 -12.10 -1.96 9.37
CA GLU A 317 -12.02 -1.59 7.95
C GLU A 317 -12.91 -2.46 7.05
N ALA A 318 -13.12 -3.72 7.44
CA ALA A 318 -14.03 -4.63 6.76
C ALA A 318 -15.48 -4.12 6.72
N LEU A 319 -15.91 -3.34 7.73
CA LEU A 319 -17.28 -2.79 7.79
C LEU A 319 -17.48 -1.68 6.76
N TYR A 320 -16.48 -0.83 6.54
CA TYR A 320 -16.53 0.19 5.49
C TYR A 320 -16.71 -0.46 4.10
N LEU A 321 -15.92 -1.49 3.82
CA LEU A 321 -16.02 -2.23 2.56
C LEU A 321 -17.33 -3.01 2.42
N ALA A 322 -17.84 -3.59 3.51
CA ALA A 322 -19.15 -4.22 3.53
C ALA A 322 -20.25 -3.21 3.19
N GLY A 323 -20.16 -1.98 3.71
CA GLY A 323 -21.09 -0.90 3.39
C GLY A 323 -21.09 -0.54 1.90
N ASN A 324 -19.91 -0.36 1.30
CA ASN A 324 -19.80 -0.08 -0.12
C ASN A 324 -20.35 -1.23 -1.00
N ALA A 325 -20.03 -2.48 -0.64
CA ALA A 325 -20.49 -3.66 -1.37
C ALA A 325 -22.01 -3.86 -1.29
N MET A 326 -22.60 -3.68 -0.12
CA MET A 326 -24.03 -3.95 0.12
C MET A 326 -24.95 -2.80 -0.32
N LYS A 327 -24.42 -1.58 -0.44
CA LYS A 327 -25.17 -0.38 -0.84
C LYS A 327 -26.43 -0.19 0.01
N SER A 328 -27.62 -0.34 -0.57
CA SER A 328 -28.90 -0.20 0.15
C SER A 328 -29.07 -1.19 1.30
N GLY A 329 -28.47 -2.39 1.20
CA GLY A 329 -28.51 -3.41 2.24
C GLY A 329 -27.66 -3.09 3.48
N TRP A 330 -26.78 -2.07 3.41
CA TRP A 330 -25.91 -1.69 4.52
C TRP A 330 -26.70 -1.20 5.74
N SER A 331 -27.74 -0.39 5.53
CA SER A 331 -28.55 0.19 6.61
C SER A 331 -29.13 -0.88 7.55
N SER A 332 -29.75 -1.92 6.98
CA SER A 332 -30.28 -3.04 7.75
C SER A 332 -29.21 -3.84 8.48
N LEU A 333 -28.05 -4.06 7.85
CA LEU A 333 -26.94 -4.74 8.52
C LEU A 333 -26.42 -3.90 9.69
N ARG A 334 -26.18 -2.60 9.46
CA ARG A 334 -25.72 -1.66 10.49
C ARG A 334 -26.59 -1.69 11.73
N ASP A 335 -27.91 -1.63 11.56
CA ASP A 335 -28.85 -1.67 12.68
C ASP A 335 -28.69 -2.96 13.51
N ILE A 336 -28.53 -4.11 12.85
CA ILE A 336 -28.23 -5.37 13.54
C ILE A 336 -26.89 -5.29 14.27
N LEU A 337 -25.83 -4.78 13.63
CA LEU A 337 -24.50 -4.68 14.24
C LEU A 337 -24.49 -3.81 15.51
N THR A 338 -25.33 -2.78 15.59
CA THR A 338 -25.44 -1.95 16.80
C THR A 338 -26.03 -2.70 18.00
N SER A 339 -26.78 -3.78 17.75
CA SER A 339 -27.45 -4.59 18.78
C SER A 339 -26.62 -5.74 19.34
N LEU A 340 -25.50 -6.10 18.69
CA LEU A 340 -24.56 -7.16 19.10
C LEU A 340 -23.52 -6.70 20.15
#